data_AF-A0A8C3DW82-F1
#
_entry.id   AF-A0A8C3DW82-F1
#
_cell.length_a   1.000
_cell.length_b   1.000
_cell.length_c   1.000
_cell.angle_alpha   90.00
_cell.angle_beta   90.00
_cell.angle_gamma   90.00
#
_symmetry.space_group_name_H-M   'P 1'
#
loop_
_entity.id
_entity.type
_entity.pdbx_description
1 polymer ?
#
loop_
_entity_poly.entity_id
_entity_poly.type
_entity_poly.pdbx_seq_one_letter_code
_entity_poly.pdbx_strand_id
1 'polypeptide(L)'
;MWLLAVSVLLGALRAGSAQLSLVGTGVIEKNDCNETVVLPCYVTNLKENNENLMLVTWKKQGDIIFSYHGGKKEFNINPSFSSARLLSQPDLIKGVASLVLSSAQATVGNYSCEVIESNSVGEIKMELRNSSVVSCSGETPEERCGSWFLLVERAVIISLMSLLVVLCAAQLSVIGLKYEIESQRKVCSIVALVIFAVVAGVGAALFVQDGYTVQSQAGLGLTVIPAVILVPLQYVMFGIVFDSLPQATLALIGLKLLGYIIAVVGFALCVPACPQLHGSVLIAGLAIMAIASLLSLAYVFIMGSRMKDHPRPGKAVEEPLNDAKGVMLE
;
A
#
# COMPACT_ATOMS: atom_id res chain seq x y z
N MET A 1 -4.97 -13.33 82.93
CA MET A 1 -5.93 -12.46 82.21
C MET A 1 -5.35 -11.74 80.99
N TRP A 2 -4.06 -11.87 80.65
CA TRP A 2 -3.47 -11.21 79.47
C TRP A 2 -3.31 -12.11 78.23
N LEU A 3 -3.48 -13.43 78.37
CA LEU A 3 -3.34 -14.39 77.25
C LEU A 3 -4.61 -14.52 76.38
N LEU A 4 -5.78 -14.09 76.87
CA LEU A 4 -7.04 -14.17 76.12
C LEU A 4 -7.28 -12.96 75.21
N ALA A 5 -6.63 -11.82 75.48
CA ALA A 5 -6.75 -10.61 74.66
C ALA A 5 -6.00 -10.73 73.32
N VAL A 6 -4.91 -11.50 73.28
CA VAL A 6 -4.10 -11.71 72.06
C VAL A 6 -4.81 -12.64 71.08
N SER A 7 -5.59 -13.62 71.57
CA SER A 7 -6.34 -14.54 70.71
C SER A 7 -7.55 -13.90 70.02
N VAL A 8 -8.15 -12.85 70.61
CA VAL A 8 -9.27 -12.11 69.98
C VAL A 8 -8.76 -11.14 68.91
N LEU A 9 -7.54 -10.59 69.06
CA LEU A 9 -6.93 -9.71 68.06
C LEU A 9 -6.38 -10.47 66.84
N LEU A 10 -6.03 -11.76 66.95
CA LEU A 10 -5.64 -12.58 65.80
C LEU A 10 -6.83 -13.17 65.01
N GLY A 11 -8.04 -13.15 65.58
CA GLY A 11 -9.26 -13.65 64.92
C GLY A 11 -9.90 -12.71 63.91
N ALA A 12 -9.55 -11.41 63.93
CA ALA A 12 -10.21 -10.37 63.12
C ALA A 12 -9.51 -10.04 61.78
N LEU A 13 -8.40 -10.71 61.44
CA LEU A 13 -7.58 -10.39 60.26
C LEU A 13 -7.78 -11.31 59.04
N ARG A 14 -8.81 -12.16 59.03
CA ARG A 14 -9.27 -12.86 57.82
C ARG A 14 -10.49 -12.15 57.21
N ALA A 15 -10.39 -10.85 56.97
CA ALA A 15 -11.23 -10.21 55.96
C ALA A 15 -10.68 -10.63 54.60
N GLY A 16 -11.15 -11.77 54.09
CA GLY A 16 -10.84 -12.20 52.73
C GLY A 16 -11.35 -11.16 51.75
N SER A 17 -10.45 -10.42 51.12
CA SER A 17 -10.76 -9.63 49.93
C SER A 17 -11.37 -10.58 48.90
N ALA A 18 -12.62 -10.33 48.52
CA ALA A 18 -13.22 -11.04 47.41
C ALA A 18 -12.52 -10.57 46.14
N GLN A 19 -11.84 -11.48 45.44
CA GLN A 19 -11.06 -11.15 44.24
C GLN A 19 -11.70 -11.81 43.01
N LEU A 20 -11.88 -11.03 41.95
CA LEU A 20 -12.31 -11.55 40.66
C LEU A 20 -11.10 -12.06 39.88
N SER A 21 -11.29 -13.17 39.18
CA SER A 21 -10.34 -13.79 38.27
C SER A 21 -10.69 -13.37 36.85
N LEU A 22 -9.73 -12.72 36.18
CA LEU A 22 -9.87 -12.27 34.80
C LEU A 22 -8.94 -13.08 33.89
N VAL A 23 -9.45 -13.43 32.73
CA VAL A 23 -8.73 -14.09 31.65
C VAL A 23 -8.63 -13.14 30.46
N GLY A 24 -7.43 -13.06 29.89
CA GLY A 24 -7.13 -12.27 28.71
C GLY A 24 -5.76 -12.65 28.17
N THR A 25 -5.49 -12.26 26.92
CA THR A 25 -4.18 -12.45 26.29
C THR A 25 -3.21 -11.37 26.77
N GLY A 26 -2.04 -11.78 27.25
CA GLY A 26 -1.03 -10.84 27.76
C GLY A 26 -0.41 -9.94 26.70
N VAL A 27 -0.38 -10.39 25.44
CA VAL A 27 0.06 -9.60 24.29
C VAL A 27 -1.02 -9.65 23.21
N ILE A 28 -1.34 -8.50 22.65
CA ILE A 28 -2.30 -8.35 21.55
C ILE A 28 -1.54 -7.69 20.40
N GLU A 29 -1.59 -8.33 19.25
CA GLU A 29 -0.99 -7.79 18.04
C GLU A 29 -2.05 -7.03 17.25
N LYS A 30 -1.72 -5.79 16.91
CA LYS A 30 -2.50 -4.98 15.99
C LYS A 30 -1.81 -4.98 14.63
N ASN A 31 -2.58 -5.20 13.58
CA ASN A 31 -2.15 -4.95 12.21
C ASN A 31 -2.74 -3.61 11.74
N ASP A 32 -2.00 -2.89 10.90
CA ASP A 32 -2.44 -1.63 10.28
C ASP A 32 -3.69 -1.82 9.39
N CYS A 33 -3.94 -3.06 8.93
CA CYS A 33 -5.15 -3.42 8.17
C CYS A 33 -6.42 -3.55 9.03
N ASN A 34 -6.31 -3.79 10.35
CA ASN A 34 -7.51 -4.01 11.16
C ASN A 34 -8.23 -2.66 11.33
N GLU A 35 -9.52 -2.56 10.99
CA GLU A 35 -10.32 -1.35 11.22
C GLU A 35 -10.57 -1.12 12.72
N THR A 36 -10.73 -2.20 13.46
CA THR A 36 -10.98 -2.20 14.90
C THR A 36 -10.07 -3.18 15.62
N VAL A 37 -9.74 -2.85 16.86
CA VAL A 37 -8.95 -3.67 17.76
C VAL A 37 -9.83 -4.03 18.93
N VAL A 38 -9.91 -5.33 19.22
CA VAL A 38 -10.62 -5.85 20.39
C VAL A 38 -9.60 -6.19 21.46
N LEU A 39 -9.71 -5.56 22.62
CA LEU A 39 -8.95 -5.87 23.81
C LEU A 39 -9.76 -6.87 24.67
N PRO A 40 -9.39 -8.17 24.68
CA PRO A 40 -10.13 -9.19 25.42
C PRO A 40 -10.00 -9.00 26.93
N CYS A 41 -11.15 -9.06 27.61
CA CYS A 41 -11.24 -9.07 29.06
C CYS A 41 -12.45 -9.92 29.45
N TYR A 42 -12.19 -11.06 30.10
CA TYR A 42 -13.20 -12.03 30.50
C TYR A 42 -13.14 -12.30 31.99
N VAL A 43 -14.26 -12.15 32.70
CA VAL A 43 -14.37 -12.48 34.13
C VAL A 43 -14.91 -13.89 34.28
N THR A 44 -14.22 -14.77 35.01
CA THR A 44 -14.57 -16.20 35.09
C THR A 44 -15.36 -16.57 36.34
N ASN A 45 -15.40 -15.72 37.36
CA ASN A 45 -15.98 -16.03 38.67
C ASN A 45 -16.96 -14.94 39.16
N LEU A 46 -17.84 -14.48 38.27
CA LEU A 46 -18.96 -13.62 38.64
C LEU A 46 -19.90 -14.32 39.63
N LYS A 47 -20.39 -13.57 40.62
CA LYS A 47 -21.28 -14.09 41.66
C LYS A 47 -22.69 -13.56 41.53
N GLU A 48 -22.83 -12.26 41.26
CA GLU A 48 -24.12 -11.57 41.24
C GLU A 48 -24.78 -11.63 39.87
N ASN A 49 -23.98 -11.68 38.79
CA ASN A 49 -24.44 -11.69 37.40
C ASN A 49 -25.44 -10.55 37.09
N ASN A 50 -25.24 -9.41 37.75
CA ASN A 50 -26.14 -8.27 37.71
C ASN A 50 -25.40 -7.03 37.22
N GLU A 51 -25.74 -6.57 36.02
CA GLU A 51 -25.14 -5.40 35.37
C GLU A 51 -25.14 -4.16 36.28
N ASN A 52 -26.20 -3.94 37.07
CA ASN A 52 -26.32 -2.75 37.93
C ASN A 52 -25.26 -2.68 39.04
N LEU A 53 -24.63 -3.82 39.37
CA LEU A 53 -23.58 -3.94 40.38
C LEU A 53 -22.17 -3.95 39.78
N MET A 54 -22.07 -3.75 38.47
CA MET A 54 -20.81 -3.81 37.74
C MET A 54 -20.26 -2.42 37.42
N LEU A 55 -18.94 -2.29 37.58
CA LEU A 55 -18.15 -1.17 37.09
C LEU A 55 -16.99 -1.74 36.27
N VAL A 56 -16.90 -1.32 35.01
CA VAL A 56 -15.81 -1.69 34.11
C VAL A 56 -14.99 -0.45 33.83
N THR A 57 -13.67 -0.53 34.04
CA THR A 57 -12.73 0.54 33.78
C THR A 57 -11.59 0.03 32.91
N TRP A 58 -11.33 0.73 31.83
CA TRP A 58 -10.19 0.51 30.96
C TRP A 58 -9.21 1.66 31.08
N LYS A 59 -7.93 1.31 31.28
CA LYS A 59 -6.85 2.28 31.41
C LYS A 59 -5.77 2.00 30.37
N LYS A 60 -5.13 3.07 29.90
CA LYS A 60 -3.91 3.02 29.10
C LYS A 60 -2.80 3.71 29.87
N GLN A 61 -1.70 3.00 30.14
CA GLN A 61 -0.57 3.51 30.92
C GLN A 61 -0.97 4.11 32.29
N GLY A 62 -2.08 3.66 32.87
CA GLY A 62 -2.62 4.14 34.14
C GLY A 62 -3.76 5.17 34.00
N ASP A 63 -3.90 5.84 32.86
CA ASP A 63 -4.95 6.83 32.61
C ASP A 63 -6.24 6.16 32.16
N ILE A 64 -7.37 6.55 32.74
CA ILE A 64 -8.69 6.03 32.37
C ILE A 64 -9.06 6.51 30.96
N ILE A 65 -9.25 5.57 30.04
CA ILE A 65 -9.65 5.84 28.66
C ILE A 65 -11.14 5.58 28.43
N PHE A 66 -11.72 4.67 29.22
CA PHE A 66 -13.12 4.28 29.14
C PHE A 66 -13.57 3.76 30.50
N SER A 67 -14.75 4.16 30.96
CA SER A 67 -15.44 3.48 32.06
C SER A 67 -16.95 3.37 31.83
N TYR A 68 -17.52 2.33 32.42
CA TYR A 68 -18.95 2.05 32.38
C TYR A 68 -19.46 1.74 33.79
N HIS A 69 -20.46 2.52 34.24
CA HIS A 69 -21.11 2.34 35.53
C HIS A 69 -22.50 1.75 35.33
N GLY A 70 -22.68 0.45 35.59
CA GLY A 70 -23.94 -0.24 35.35
C GLY A 70 -25.12 0.29 36.16
N GLY A 71 -24.88 0.65 37.44
CA GLY A 71 -25.94 1.19 38.31
C GLY A 71 -26.52 2.54 37.84
N LYS A 72 -25.75 3.33 37.10
CA LYS A 72 -26.21 4.60 36.50
C LYS A 72 -26.48 4.49 35.00
N LYS A 73 -26.02 3.41 34.37
CA LYS A 73 -25.98 3.24 32.91
C LYS A 73 -25.25 4.38 32.20
N GLU A 74 -24.16 4.86 32.81
CA GLU A 74 -23.36 5.97 32.32
C GLU A 74 -22.03 5.47 31.74
N PHE A 75 -21.65 6.06 30.61
CA PHE A 75 -20.36 5.86 29.97
C PHE A 75 -19.50 7.11 30.17
N ASN A 76 -18.25 6.92 30.57
CA ASN A 76 -17.25 7.97 30.57
C ASN A 76 -16.15 7.61 29.57
N ILE A 77 -16.05 8.38 28.50
CA ILE A 77 -15.14 8.11 27.39
C ILE A 77 -14.19 9.29 27.28
N ASN A 78 -12.88 9.01 27.32
CA ASN A 78 -11.88 10.03 27.10
C ASN A 78 -11.98 10.55 25.65
N PRO A 79 -11.98 11.86 25.39
CA PRO A 79 -12.08 12.42 24.03
C PRO A 79 -11.03 11.88 23.05
N SER A 80 -9.83 11.55 23.52
CA SER A 80 -8.77 10.92 22.69
C SER A 80 -9.09 9.48 22.28
N PHE A 81 -10.07 8.85 22.92
CA PHE A 81 -10.53 7.49 22.70
C PHE A 81 -12.04 7.45 22.40
N SER A 82 -12.56 8.45 21.68
CA SER A 82 -14.00 8.60 21.38
C SER A 82 -14.67 7.40 20.70
N SER A 83 -13.91 6.51 20.07
CA SER A 83 -14.41 5.26 19.46
C SER A 83 -14.57 4.10 20.44
N ALA A 84 -14.12 4.26 21.69
CA ALA A 84 -14.12 3.23 22.69
C ALA A 84 -15.54 2.80 23.06
N ARG A 85 -15.82 1.51 22.93
CA ARG A 85 -17.09 0.90 23.32
C ARG A 85 -16.88 -0.50 23.84
N LEU A 86 -17.80 -0.98 24.68
CA LEU A 86 -17.82 -2.40 25.04
C LEU A 86 -18.14 -3.24 23.81
N LEU A 87 -17.55 -4.44 23.75
CA LEU A 87 -17.86 -5.42 22.71
C LEU A 87 -19.35 -5.77 22.71
N SER A 88 -19.91 -5.97 23.91
CA SER A 88 -21.32 -6.23 24.12
C SER A 88 -21.69 -5.92 25.56
N GLN A 89 -22.50 -4.87 25.75
CA GLN A 89 -23.05 -4.52 27.07
C GLN A 89 -23.90 -5.65 27.69
N PRO A 90 -24.82 -6.34 26.97
CA PRO A 90 -25.62 -7.40 27.57
C PRO A 90 -24.81 -8.65 27.92
N ASP A 91 -23.60 -8.82 27.40
CA ASP A 91 -22.72 -9.93 27.76
C ASP A 91 -21.83 -9.63 28.99
N LEU A 92 -21.93 -8.44 29.59
CA LEU A 92 -21.27 -8.11 30.86
C LEU A 92 -21.67 -9.08 31.97
N ILE A 93 -22.95 -9.42 32.06
CA ILE A 93 -23.47 -10.40 33.05
C ILE A 93 -22.96 -11.82 32.79
N LYS A 94 -22.36 -12.08 31.61
CA LYS A 94 -21.68 -13.33 31.27
C LYS A 94 -20.16 -13.24 31.45
N GLY A 95 -19.66 -12.12 31.97
CA GLY A 95 -18.24 -11.87 32.20
C GLY A 95 -17.51 -11.24 31.02
N VAL A 96 -18.18 -10.80 29.95
CA VAL A 96 -17.50 -10.21 28.79
C VAL A 96 -17.35 -8.70 28.96
N ALA A 97 -16.17 -8.27 29.41
CA ALA A 97 -15.81 -6.86 29.63
C ALA A 97 -14.84 -6.31 28.56
N SER A 98 -14.81 -6.95 27.39
CA SER A 98 -13.86 -6.64 26.31
C SER A 98 -14.11 -5.25 25.69
N LEU A 99 -13.05 -4.52 25.36
CA LEU A 99 -13.13 -3.18 24.76
C LEU A 99 -12.88 -3.24 23.26
N VAL A 100 -13.67 -2.49 22.49
CA VAL A 100 -13.46 -2.27 21.07
C VAL A 100 -12.98 -0.85 20.86
N LEU A 101 -11.86 -0.69 20.17
CA LEU A 101 -11.29 0.58 19.75
C LEU A 101 -11.18 0.63 18.23
N SER A 102 -11.35 1.81 17.63
CA SER A 102 -10.89 2.01 16.25
C SER A 102 -9.37 1.88 16.18
N SER A 103 -8.88 1.39 15.05
CA SER A 103 -7.44 1.24 14.81
C SER A 103 -6.69 2.55 14.98
N ALA A 104 -7.25 3.68 14.54
CA ALA A 104 -6.62 4.99 14.69
C ALA A 104 -6.37 5.39 16.16
N GLN A 105 -7.22 4.94 17.09
CA GLN A 105 -7.13 5.28 18.52
C GLN A 105 -6.46 4.18 19.35
N ALA A 106 -6.44 2.93 18.86
CA ALA A 106 -5.72 1.82 19.45
C ALA A 106 -4.20 1.98 19.26
N THR A 107 -3.57 2.67 20.21
CA THR A 107 -2.15 3.06 20.18
C THR A 107 -1.31 2.08 20.99
N VAL A 108 -0.11 1.76 20.51
CA VAL A 108 0.81 0.81 21.16
C VAL A 108 1.07 1.18 22.63
N GLY A 109 1.06 0.19 23.50
CA GLY A 109 1.36 0.36 24.92
C GLY A 109 0.63 -0.60 25.85
N ASN A 110 0.75 -0.34 27.14
CA ASN A 110 0.14 -1.15 28.19
C ASN A 110 -1.30 -0.70 28.46
N TYR A 111 -2.22 -1.65 28.35
CA TYR A 111 -3.62 -1.51 28.69
C TYR A 111 -3.93 -2.34 29.93
N SER A 112 -4.89 -1.88 30.72
CA SER A 112 -5.42 -2.65 31.84
C SER A 112 -6.93 -2.60 31.85
N CYS A 113 -7.55 -3.76 32.08
CA CYS A 113 -8.98 -3.90 32.32
C CYS A 113 -9.18 -4.15 33.81
N GLU A 114 -10.00 -3.33 34.45
CA GLU A 114 -10.42 -3.46 35.84
C GLU A 114 -11.93 -3.65 35.88
N VAL A 115 -12.38 -4.73 36.51
CA VAL A 115 -13.80 -5.03 36.69
C VAL A 115 -14.09 -5.14 38.18
N ILE A 116 -15.15 -4.46 38.60
CA ILE A 116 -15.66 -4.50 39.97
C ILE A 116 -17.09 -5.02 39.93
N GLU A 117 -17.40 -6.04 40.72
CA GLU A 117 -18.74 -6.56 40.97
C GLU A 117 -19.03 -6.47 42.47
N SER A 118 -19.90 -5.54 42.86
CA SER A 118 -20.17 -5.21 44.27
C SER A 118 -18.89 -4.87 45.05
N ASN A 119 -18.36 -5.81 45.84
CA ASN A 119 -17.14 -5.67 46.62
C ASN A 119 -15.95 -6.46 46.06
N SER A 120 -16.15 -7.19 44.96
CA SER A 120 -15.13 -8.02 44.35
C SER A 120 -14.44 -7.25 43.23
N VAL A 121 -13.11 -7.20 43.25
CA VAL A 121 -12.30 -6.46 42.26
C VAL A 121 -11.39 -7.44 41.54
N GLY A 122 -11.19 -7.24 40.24
CA GLY A 122 -10.13 -7.90 39.50
C GLY A 122 -9.58 -7.02 38.39
N GLU A 123 -8.28 -7.14 38.15
CA GLU A 123 -7.54 -6.37 37.15
C GLU A 123 -6.68 -7.32 36.31
N ILE A 124 -6.63 -7.08 35.00
CA ILE A 124 -5.70 -7.74 34.08
C ILE A 124 -4.98 -6.70 33.24
N LYS A 125 -3.69 -6.94 32.98
CA LYS A 125 -2.84 -6.09 32.15
C LYS A 125 -2.48 -6.82 30.87
N MET A 126 -2.44 -6.07 29.78
CA MET A 126 -2.11 -6.56 28.44
C MET A 126 -1.28 -5.51 27.70
N GLU A 127 -0.38 -5.98 26.86
CA GLU A 127 0.44 -5.12 26.01
C GLU A 127 -0.11 -5.16 24.57
N LEU A 128 -0.51 -4.01 24.05
CA LEU A 128 -0.86 -3.86 22.64
C LEU A 128 0.42 -3.52 21.87
N ARG A 129 0.85 -4.42 20.97
CA ARG A 129 2.00 -4.21 20.09
C ARG A 129 1.54 -3.98 18.66
N ASN A 130 2.29 -3.15 17.92
CA ASN A 130 2.11 -3.11 16.47
C ASN A 130 2.81 -4.33 15.88
N SER A 131 2.15 -5.03 14.98
CA SER A 131 2.72 -6.16 14.24
C SER A 131 3.76 -5.71 13.20
N SER A 132 4.10 -4.41 13.14
CA SER A 132 5.10 -3.90 12.21
C SER A 132 6.52 -4.18 12.72
N VAL A 133 7.16 -5.17 12.10
CA VAL A 133 8.62 -5.28 11.95
C VAL A 133 9.39 -5.53 13.25
N VAL A 134 9.39 -6.79 13.70
CA VAL A 134 10.60 -7.34 14.31
C VAL A 134 11.47 -7.84 13.16
N SER A 135 12.69 -7.30 13.08
CA SER A 135 13.75 -7.72 12.18
C SER A 135 13.79 -9.24 12.00
N CYS A 136 13.61 -9.71 10.78
CA CYS A 136 13.88 -11.08 10.39
C CYS A 136 15.40 -11.34 10.46
N SER A 137 15.91 -11.55 11.67
CA SER A 137 17.23 -12.14 11.90
C SER A 137 17.03 -13.31 12.85
N GLY A 138 16.87 -14.49 12.28
CA GLY A 138 16.71 -15.73 13.03
C GLY A 138 16.20 -16.83 12.13
N GLU A 139 17.10 -17.72 11.75
CA GLU A 139 16.87 -18.90 10.92
C GLU A 139 15.73 -19.76 11.50
N THR A 140 14.56 -19.77 10.86
CA THR A 140 13.54 -20.85 10.89
C THR A 140 12.45 -20.55 9.85
N PRO A 141 11.74 -21.58 9.34
CA PRO A 141 11.15 -21.54 8.00
C PRO A 141 9.81 -20.79 7.95
N GLU A 142 9.77 -19.89 6.97
CA GLU A 142 8.66 -19.46 6.11
C GLU A 142 7.27 -19.14 6.69
N GLU A 143 6.78 -17.99 6.20
CA GLU A 143 5.39 -17.52 6.21
C GLU A 143 4.82 -17.09 7.57
N ARG A 144 5.04 -15.80 7.89
CA ARG A 144 3.96 -14.82 8.20
C ARG A 144 4.58 -13.50 8.62
N CYS A 145 4.91 -12.67 7.64
CA CYS A 145 5.18 -11.25 7.85
C CYS A 145 4.07 -10.46 7.15
N GLY A 146 3.28 -9.69 7.90
CA GLY A 146 2.17 -8.89 7.35
C GLY A 146 2.67 -7.67 6.58
N SER A 147 3.03 -7.85 5.32
CA SER A 147 3.31 -6.76 4.38
C SER A 147 2.10 -6.47 3.49
N TRP A 148 1.90 -5.21 3.09
CA TRP A 148 0.78 -4.81 2.22
C TRP A 148 0.84 -5.47 0.83
N PHE A 149 2.07 -5.63 0.30
CA PHE A 149 2.43 -6.48 -0.84
C PHE A 149 3.47 -7.50 -0.41
N LEU A 150 3.53 -8.66 -1.06
CA LEU A 150 4.68 -9.55 -0.93
C LEU A 150 5.95 -8.85 -1.46
N LEU A 151 7.10 -9.10 -0.82
CA LEU A 151 8.38 -8.51 -1.23
C LEU A 151 8.72 -8.80 -2.70
N VAL A 152 8.34 -10.00 -3.17
CA VAL A 152 8.49 -10.41 -4.57
C VAL A 152 7.59 -9.58 -5.49
N GLU A 153 6.31 -9.40 -5.16
CA GLU A 153 5.37 -8.61 -5.97
C GLU A 153 5.84 -7.16 -6.11
N ARG A 154 6.30 -6.58 -5.00
CA ARG A 154 6.86 -5.23 -4.97
C ARG A 154 8.08 -5.09 -5.88
N ALA A 155 9.03 -6.02 -5.78
CA ALA A 155 10.22 -6.05 -6.62
C ALA A 155 9.85 -6.17 -8.11
N VAL A 156 8.85 -7.00 -8.43
CA VAL A 156 8.34 -7.17 -9.80
C VAL A 156 7.73 -5.87 -10.33
N ILE A 157 6.89 -5.17 -9.55
CA ILE A 157 6.29 -3.89 -9.95
C ILE A 157 7.39 -2.86 -10.26
N ILE A 158 8.35 -2.69 -9.36
CA ILE A 158 9.46 -1.74 -9.54
C ILE A 158 10.27 -2.12 -10.78
N SER A 159 10.63 -3.40 -10.93
CA SER A 159 11.38 -3.89 -12.08
C SER A 159 10.65 -3.66 -13.41
N LEU A 160 9.33 -3.90 -13.47
CA LEU A 160 8.53 -3.67 -14.67
C LEU A 160 8.46 -2.18 -15.03
N MET A 161 8.32 -1.30 -14.04
CA MET A 161 8.33 0.14 -14.25
C MET A 161 9.69 0.63 -14.75
N SER A 162 10.79 0.16 -14.15
CA SER A 162 12.14 0.47 -14.64
C SER A 162 12.35 -0.04 -16.08
N LEU A 163 11.86 -1.25 -16.39
CA LEU A 163 11.93 -1.81 -17.73
C LEU A 163 11.17 -0.96 -18.76
N LEU A 164 9.99 -0.43 -18.41
CA LEU A 164 9.23 0.48 -19.27
C LEU A 164 10.00 1.77 -19.59
N VAL A 165 10.66 2.37 -18.59
CA VAL A 165 11.50 3.56 -18.79
C VAL A 165 12.66 3.24 -19.75
N VAL A 166 13.37 2.13 -19.52
CA VAL A 166 14.51 1.70 -20.34
C VAL A 166 14.09 1.40 -21.77
N LEU A 167 12.99 0.66 -21.97
CA LEU A 167 12.48 0.34 -23.30
C LEU A 167 12.07 1.61 -24.06
N CYS A 168 11.42 2.56 -23.39
CA CYS A 168 11.02 3.81 -24.02
C CYS A 168 12.25 4.67 -24.41
N ALA A 169 13.24 4.77 -23.52
CA ALA A 169 14.50 5.43 -23.82
C ALA A 169 15.23 4.79 -25.01
N ALA A 170 15.33 3.46 -25.03
CA ALA A 170 15.97 2.71 -26.11
C ALA A 170 15.28 2.94 -27.46
N GLN A 171 13.94 2.94 -27.50
CA GLN A 171 13.19 3.25 -28.71
C GLN A 171 13.49 4.67 -29.20
N LEU A 172 13.51 5.67 -28.31
CA LEU A 172 13.78 7.07 -28.66
C LEU A 172 15.22 7.21 -29.19
N SER A 173 16.17 6.51 -28.61
CA SER A 173 17.57 6.48 -29.10
C SER A 173 17.66 5.86 -30.49
N VAL A 174 17.00 4.72 -30.76
CA VAL A 174 17.02 4.08 -32.08
C VAL A 174 16.41 4.98 -33.15
N ILE A 175 15.27 5.61 -32.85
CA ILE A 175 14.61 6.52 -33.80
C ILE A 175 15.48 7.76 -34.02
N GLY A 176 15.99 8.38 -32.95
CA GLY A 176 16.81 9.59 -33.04
C GLY A 176 18.17 9.39 -33.72
N LEU A 177 18.72 8.17 -33.73
CA LEU A 177 19.95 7.84 -34.42
C LEU A 177 19.72 7.53 -35.91
N LYS A 178 18.58 6.93 -36.26
CA LYS A 178 18.28 6.49 -37.64
C LYS A 178 17.49 7.51 -38.46
N TYR A 179 16.65 8.31 -37.83
CA TYR A 179 15.73 9.23 -38.49
C TYR A 179 16.04 10.67 -38.13
N GLU A 180 15.96 11.56 -39.11
CA GLU A 180 16.07 12.99 -38.91
C GLU A 180 14.75 13.50 -38.35
N ILE A 181 14.72 13.74 -37.04
CA ILE A 181 13.53 14.19 -36.31
C ILE A 181 13.49 15.71 -36.31
N GLU A 182 12.31 16.28 -36.54
CA GLU A 182 12.04 17.70 -36.31
C GLU A 182 12.43 18.11 -34.88
N SER A 183 13.26 19.15 -34.74
CA SER A 183 13.86 19.58 -33.47
C SER A 183 12.84 19.75 -32.34
N GLN A 184 11.67 20.32 -32.65
CA GLN A 184 10.58 20.54 -31.68
C GLN A 184 9.99 19.22 -31.13
N ARG A 185 9.68 18.25 -32.01
CA ARG A 185 9.13 16.94 -31.59
C ARG A 185 10.15 16.12 -30.80
N LYS A 186 11.43 16.22 -31.16
CA LYS A 186 12.54 15.57 -30.45
C LYS A 186 12.67 16.10 -29.03
N VAL A 187 12.69 17.42 -28.85
CA VAL A 187 12.76 18.04 -27.53
C VAL A 187 11.56 17.67 -26.68
N CYS A 188 10.34 17.76 -27.21
CA CYS A 188 9.12 17.41 -26.48
C CYS A 188 9.12 15.94 -25.99
N SER A 189 9.55 15.01 -26.86
CA SER A 189 9.63 13.58 -26.52
C SER A 189 10.67 13.29 -25.42
N ILE A 190 11.82 13.96 -25.46
CA ILE A 190 12.86 13.83 -24.43
C ILE A 190 12.36 14.39 -23.09
N VAL A 191 11.74 15.57 -23.10
CA VAL A 191 11.18 16.19 -21.89
C VAL A 191 10.13 15.28 -21.26
N ALA A 192 9.21 14.71 -22.05
CA ALA A 192 8.21 13.77 -21.55
C ALA A 192 8.83 12.50 -20.93
N LEU A 193 9.87 11.95 -21.55
CA LEU A 193 10.60 10.79 -21.01
C LEU A 193 11.29 11.12 -19.68
N VAL A 194 11.95 12.27 -19.58
CA VAL A 194 12.64 12.70 -18.35
C VAL A 194 11.64 12.91 -17.22
N ILE A 195 10.52 13.58 -17.48
CA ILE A 195 9.45 13.78 -16.49
C ILE A 195 8.95 12.41 -16.00
N PHE A 196 8.63 11.50 -16.92
CA PHE A 196 8.17 10.16 -16.55
C PHE A 196 9.21 9.39 -15.71
N ALA A 197 10.49 9.43 -16.10
CA ALA A 197 11.56 8.75 -15.36
C ALA A 197 11.74 9.31 -13.94
N VAL A 198 11.70 10.63 -13.78
CA VAL A 198 11.80 11.28 -12.46
C VAL A 198 10.62 10.90 -11.58
N VAL A 199 9.39 11.00 -12.10
CA VAL A 199 8.19 10.68 -11.32
C VAL A 199 8.16 9.19 -10.96
N ALA A 200 8.51 8.30 -11.89
CA ALA A 200 8.62 6.86 -11.62
C ALA A 200 9.71 6.55 -10.58
N GLY A 201 10.85 7.26 -10.61
CA GLY A 201 11.92 7.10 -9.62
C GLY A 201 11.49 7.52 -8.21
N VAL A 202 10.83 8.68 -8.09
CA VAL A 202 10.24 9.14 -6.81
C VAL A 202 9.17 8.17 -6.32
N GLY A 203 8.28 7.72 -7.22
CA GLY A 203 7.25 6.74 -6.91
C GLY A 203 7.84 5.42 -6.40
N ALA A 204 8.89 4.91 -7.04
CA ALA A 204 9.60 3.71 -6.60
C ALA A 204 10.27 3.90 -5.23
N ALA A 205 10.88 5.06 -4.96
CA ALA A 205 11.50 5.35 -3.67
C ALA A 205 10.48 5.42 -2.51
N LEU A 206 9.29 5.97 -2.77
CA LEU A 206 8.19 6.01 -1.80
C LEU A 206 7.53 4.64 -1.63
N PHE A 207 7.38 3.89 -2.73
CA PHE A 207 6.93 2.51 -2.69
C PHE A 207 7.95 1.57 -2.03
N VAL A 208 9.22 2.01 -1.94
CA VAL A 208 10.37 1.64 -1.09
C VAL A 208 10.10 1.33 0.38
N GLN A 209 9.15 2.09 0.94
CA GLN A 209 8.88 2.09 2.36
C GLN A 209 7.77 1.07 2.64
N ASP A 210 8.10 -0.01 3.34
CA ASP A 210 7.15 -1.07 3.65
C ASP A 210 6.05 -0.57 4.59
N GLY A 211 4.81 -1.03 4.36
CA GLY A 211 3.64 -0.72 5.19
C GLY A 211 2.46 -0.14 4.42
N TYR A 212 1.27 -0.25 4.99
CA TYR A 212 0.04 0.39 4.48
C TYR A 212 0.00 1.85 4.95
N THR A 213 0.88 2.69 4.38
CA THR A 213 0.97 4.11 4.73
C THR A 213 0.50 4.97 3.57
N VAL A 214 0.10 6.21 3.87
CA VAL A 214 -0.25 7.19 2.83
C VAL A 214 0.91 7.40 1.84
N GLN A 215 2.16 7.24 2.31
CA GLN A 215 3.37 7.37 1.49
C GLN A 215 3.53 6.21 0.49
N SER A 216 3.32 4.96 0.92
CA SER A 216 3.45 3.81 0.02
C SER A 216 2.30 3.76 -1.00
N GLN A 217 1.09 4.16 -0.60
CA GLN A 217 -0.06 4.36 -1.51
C GLN A 217 0.23 5.43 -2.56
N ALA A 218 0.76 6.58 -2.12
CA ALA A 218 1.16 7.66 -3.03
C ALA A 218 2.29 7.21 -3.96
N GLY A 219 3.27 6.44 -3.46
CA GLY A 219 4.34 5.86 -4.26
C GLY A 219 3.81 4.97 -5.38
N LEU A 220 2.89 4.05 -5.07
CA LEU A 220 2.25 3.20 -6.07
C LEU A 220 1.48 4.04 -7.11
N GLY A 221 0.70 5.03 -6.66
CA GLY A 221 -0.03 5.94 -7.57
C GLY A 221 0.90 6.74 -8.49
N LEU A 222 2.02 7.25 -7.96
CA LEU A 222 3.05 7.95 -8.72
C LEU A 222 3.79 7.07 -9.72
N THR A 223 3.80 5.74 -9.54
CA THR A 223 4.33 4.84 -10.57
C THR A 223 3.32 4.57 -11.68
N VAL A 224 2.06 4.26 -11.34
CA VAL A 224 1.07 3.78 -12.31
C VAL A 224 0.44 4.92 -13.12
N ILE A 225 0.04 6.02 -12.48
CA ILE A 225 -0.72 7.10 -13.14
C ILE A 225 0.09 7.76 -14.26
N PRO A 226 1.37 8.13 -14.07
CA PRO A 226 2.16 8.76 -15.14
C PRO A 226 2.45 7.85 -16.32
N ALA A 227 2.23 6.53 -16.22
CA ALA A 227 2.40 5.60 -17.33
C ALA A 227 1.49 5.93 -18.52
N VAL A 228 0.42 6.71 -18.32
CA VAL A 228 -0.42 7.24 -19.41
C VAL A 228 0.38 8.03 -20.43
N ILE A 229 1.46 8.72 -20.02
CA ILE A 229 2.33 9.52 -20.89
C ILE A 229 3.03 8.65 -21.94
N LEU A 230 3.26 7.36 -21.63
CA LEU A 230 3.93 6.42 -22.53
C LEU A 230 3.09 6.04 -23.76
N VAL A 231 1.76 6.22 -23.72
CA VAL A 231 0.85 5.93 -24.83
C VAL A 231 0.96 6.98 -25.95
N PRO A 232 0.74 8.30 -25.70
CA PRO A 232 0.91 9.31 -26.73
C PRO A 232 2.36 9.40 -27.20
N LEU A 233 3.33 9.18 -26.32
CA LEU A 233 4.74 9.13 -26.71
C LEU A 233 5.00 8.02 -27.75
N GLN A 234 4.41 6.84 -27.56
CA GLN A 234 4.52 5.75 -28.54
C GLN A 234 3.83 6.06 -29.87
N TYR A 235 2.69 6.77 -29.84
CA TYR A 235 2.03 7.23 -31.06
C TYR A 235 2.91 8.20 -31.86
N VAL A 236 3.49 9.20 -31.20
CA VAL A 236 4.40 10.18 -31.82
C VAL A 236 5.61 9.47 -32.44
N MET A 237 6.19 8.50 -31.73
CA MET A 237 7.35 7.74 -32.20
C MET A 237 7.05 6.94 -33.46
N PHE A 238 5.90 6.27 -33.56
CA PHE A 238 5.53 5.57 -34.79
C PHE A 238 5.25 6.53 -35.94
N GLY A 239 4.64 7.69 -35.68
CA GLY A 239 4.41 8.71 -36.70
C GLY A 239 5.69 9.37 -37.24
N ILE A 240 6.83 9.23 -36.56
CA ILE A 240 8.14 9.67 -37.08
C ILE A 240 8.73 8.60 -38.02
N VAL A 241 8.50 7.32 -37.73
CA VAL A 241 9.07 6.19 -38.49
C VAL A 241 8.24 5.90 -39.74
N PHE A 242 6.93 6.14 -39.70
CA PHE A 242 5.99 5.81 -40.76
C PHE A 242 5.15 7.03 -41.15
N ASP A 243 5.15 7.37 -42.45
CA ASP A 243 4.31 8.45 -43.00
C ASP A 243 2.80 8.12 -42.93
N SER A 244 2.45 6.83 -42.93
CA SER A 244 1.10 6.33 -42.60
C SER A 244 1.21 5.20 -41.58
N LEU A 245 0.40 5.23 -40.52
CA LEU A 245 0.46 4.22 -39.46
C LEU A 245 0.00 2.85 -40.02
N PRO A 246 0.89 1.85 -40.14
CA PRO A 246 0.46 0.52 -40.55
C PRO A 246 -0.44 -0.10 -39.47
N GLN A 247 -1.34 -0.99 -39.88
CA GLN A 247 -2.30 -1.66 -38.99
C GLN A 247 -1.62 -2.36 -37.80
N ALA A 248 -0.39 -2.86 -37.99
CA ALA A 248 0.41 -3.44 -36.92
C ALA A 248 0.79 -2.43 -35.82
N THR A 249 1.12 -1.17 -36.16
CA THR A 249 1.44 -0.14 -35.15
C THR A 249 0.21 0.30 -34.36
N LEU A 250 -0.96 0.36 -35.00
CA LEU A 250 -2.22 0.64 -34.30
C LEU A 250 -2.55 -0.47 -33.31
N ALA A 251 -2.34 -1.74 -33.70
CA ALA A 251 -2.52 -2.88 -32.80
C ALA A 251 -1.57 -2.82 -31.58
N LEU A 252 -0.30 -2.42 -31.76
CA LEU A 252 0.66 -2.27 -30.67
C LEU A 252 0.31 -1.12 -29.71
N ILE A 253 -0.16 0.01 -30.24
CA ILE A 253 -0.66 1.12 -29.42
C ILE A 253 -1.90 0.68 -28.64
N GLY A 254 -2.83 -0.01 -29.29
CA GLY A 254 -4.02 -0.57 -28.64
C GLY A 254 -3.67 -1.55 -27.52
N LEU A 255 -2.70 -2.45 -27.74
CA LEU A 255 -2.23 -3.39 -26.71
C LEU A 255 -1.62 -2.67 -25.50
N LYS A 256 -0.84 -1.60 -25.74
CA LYS A 256 -0.27 -0.80 -24.65
C LYS A 256 -1.34 -0.04 -23.87
N LEU A 257 -2.32 0.54 -24.56
CA LEU A 257 -3.46 1.20 -23.93
C LEU A 257 -4.28 0.21 -23.09
N LEU A 258 -4.51 -1.00 -23.60
CA LEU A 258 -5.19 -2.07 -22.86
C LEU A 258 -4.41 -2.44 -21.60
N GLY A 259 -3.09 -2.64 -21.70
CA GLY A 259 -2.23 -2.89 -20.54
C GLY A 259 -2.29 -1.78 -19.50
N TYR A 260 -2.32 -0.51 -19.94
CA TYR A 260 -2.48 0.64 -19.06
C TYR A 260 -3.83 0.64 -18.32
N ILE A 261 -4.94 0.40 -19.03
CA ILE A 261 -6.27 0.32 -18.42
C ILE A 261 -6.31 -0.79 -17.36
N ILE A 262 -5.78 -1.97 -17.67
CA ILE A 262 -5.69 -3.08 -16.71
C ILE A 262 -4.85 -2.69 -15.49
N ALA A 263 -3.72 -2.02 -15.69
CA ALA A 263 -2.87 -1.55 -14.59
C ALA A 263 -3.58 -0.53 -13.70
N VAL A 264 -4.32 0.42 -14.27
CA VAL A 264 -5.09 1.41 -13.51
C VAL A 264 -6.24 0.76 -12.73
N VAL A 265 -6.95 -0.20 -13.34
CA VAL A 265 -7.98 -0.97 -12.65
C VAL A 265 -7.37 -1.78 -11.52
N GLY A 266 -6.24 -2.44 -11.76
CA GLY A 266 -5.47 -3.13 -10.73
C GLY A 266 -5.10 -2.20 -9.58
N PHE A 267 -4.54 -1.03 -9.87
CA PHE A 267 -4.23 0.00 -8.89
C PHE A 267 -5.46 0.42 -8.08
N ALA A 268 -6.58 0.73 -8.73
CA ALA A 268 -7.82 1.14 -8.07
C ALA A 268 -8.37 0.06 -7.12
N LEU A 269 -8.16 -1.22 -7.44
CA LEU A 269 -8.52 -2.34 -6.57
C LEU A 269 -7.52 -2.55 -5.42
N CYS A 270 -6.26 -2.14 -5.60
CA CYS A 270 -5.20 -2.26 -4.60
C CYS A 270 -5.29 -1.17 -3.50
N VAL A 271 -5.71 0.04 -3.83
CA VAL A 271 -5.80 1.16 -2.87
C VAL A 271 -6.74 0.91 -1.69
N PRO A 272 -7.97 0.38 -1.87
CA PRO A 272 -8.93 0.23 -0.77
C PRO A 272 -8.81 -1.10 0.00
N ALA A 273 -8.00 -2.06 -0.46
CA ALA A 273 -7.97 -3.42 0.10
C ALA A 273 -6.73 -3.67 0.99
N CYS A 274 -6.95 -4.21 2.19
CA CYS A 274 -5.93 -4.70 3.12
C CYS A 274 -6.45 -5.99 3.78
N PRO A 275 -5.90 -7.19 3.51
CA PRO A 275 -4.77 -7.51 2.63
C PRO A 275 -5.14 -7.45 1.14
N GLN A 276 -4.13 -7.30 0.28
CA GLN A 276 -4.34 -7.19 -1.16
C GLN A 276 -4.58 -8.54 -1.82
N LEU A 277 -5.74 -8.70 -2.47
CA LEU A 277 -6.08 -9.89 -3.25
C LEU A 277 -5.86 -9.71 -4.77
N HIS A 278 -5.72 -8.47 -5.23
CA HIS A 278 -5.74 -8.11 -6.66
C HIS A 278 -4.42 -7.51 -7.20
N GLY A 279 -3.31 -7.59 -6.44
CA GLY A 279 -1.99 -7.12 -6.88
C GLY A 279 -1.53 -7.74 -8.21
N SER A 280 -1.94 -8.99 -8.47
CA SER A 280 -1.69 -9.70 -9.72
C SER A 280 -2.27 -9.00 -10.96
N VAL A 281 -3.41 -8.31 -10.83
CA VAL A 281 -4.04 -7.57 -11.94
C VAL A 281 -3.18 -6.38 -12.34
N LEU A 282 -2.65 -5.63 -11.34
CA LEU A 282 -1.73 -4.53 -11.58
C LEU A 282 -0.46 -5.03 -12.28
N ILE A 283 0.15 -6.10 -11.77
CA ILE A 283 1.36 -6.70 -12.35
C ILE A 283 1.11 -7.15 -13.79
N ALA A 284 -0.02 -7.81 -14.06
CA ALA A 284 -0.39 -8.23 -15.41
C ALA A 284 -0.51 -7.05 -16.38
N GLY A 285 -1.16 -5.95 -15.96
CA GLY A 285 -1.27 -4.73 -16.77
C GLY A 285 0.10 -4.12 -17.10
N LEU A 286 0.99 -4.01 -16.12
CA LEU A 286 2.37 -3.53 -16.31
C LEU A 286 3.17 -4.45 -17.25
N ALA A 287 3.02 -5.76 -17.10
CA ALA A 287 3.69 -6.74 -17.97
C ALA A 287 3.22 -6.65 -19.42
N ILE A 288 1.91 -6.49 -19.66
CA ILE A 288 1.34 -6.28 -21.00
C ILE A 288 1.92 -5.03 -21.64
N MET A 289 2.01 -3.92 -20.89
CA MET A 289 2.65 -2.69 -21.39
C MET A 289 4.12 -2.93 -21.76
N ALA A 290 4.88 -3.65 -20.93
CA ALA A 290 6.29 -3.94 -21.17
C ALA A 290 6.47 -4.79 -22.43
N ILE A 291 5.63 -5.82 -22.61
CA ILE A 291 5.61 -6.67 -23.82
C ILE A 291 5.28 -5.82 -25.06
N ALA A 292 4.26 -4.97 -25.00
CA ALA A 292 3.89 -4.08 -26.10
C ALA A 292 5.05 -3.14 -26.48
N SER A 293 5.74 -2.57 -25.49
CA SER A 293 6.93 -1.74 -25.70
C SER A 293 8.10 -2.53 -26.30
N LEU A 294 8.34 -3.76 -25.85
CA LEU A 294 9.39 -4.62 -26.39
C LEU A 294 9.12 -4.97 -27.86
N LEU A 295 7.89 -5.39 -28.19
CA LEU A 295 7.47 -5.68 -29.57
C LEU A 295 7.59 -4.45 -30.46
N SER A 296 7.23 -3.28 -29.93
CA SER A 296 7.36 -2.00 -30.64
C SER A 296 8.82 -1.65 -30.93
N LEU A 297 9.74 -1.90 -30.00
CA LEU A 297 11.17 -1.69 -30.20
C LEU A 297 11.72 -2.64 -31.29
N ALA A 298 11.37 -3.92 -31.21
CA ALA A 298 11.77 -4.92 -32.20
C ALA A 298 11.26 -4.54 -33.61
N TYR A 299 10.00 -4.10 -33.70
CA TYR A 299 9.39 -3.69 -34.96
C TYR A 299 10.11 -2.50 -35.61
N VAL A 300 10.38 -1.43 -34.83
CA VAL A 300 11.15 -0.27 -35.30
C VAL A 300 12.56 -0.66 -35.72
N PHE A 301 13.20 -1.56 -34.98
CA PHE A 301 14.55 -2.01 -35.28
C PHE A 301 14.62 -2.78 -36.61
N ILE A 302 13.72 -3.75 -36.80
CA ILE A 302 13.64 -4.58 -38.01
C ILE A 302 13.30 -3.70 -39.22
N MET A 303 12.26 -2.88 -39.13
CA MET A 303 11.83 -2.06 -40.27
C MET A 303 12.88 -1.00 -40.64
N GLY A 304 13.49 -0.35 -39.64
CA GLY A 304 14.58 0.58 -39.85
C GLY A 304 15.90 -0.08 -40.29
N SER A 305 16.01 -1.41 -40.32
CA SER A 305 17.14 -2.12 -40.96
C SER A 305 16.90 -2.31 -42.46
N ARG A 306 15.65 -2.65 -42.85
CA ARG A 306 15.25 -2.85 -44.25
C ARG A 306 15.29 -1.58 -45.11
N MET A 307 15.03 -0.41 -44.51
CA MET A 307 15.07 0.86 -45.25
C MET A 307 16.49 1.33 -45.60
N LYS A 308 17.53 0.78 -44.96
CA LYS A 308 18.92 1.17 -45.23
C LYS A 308 19.43 0.65 -46.58
N ASP A 309 18.72 -0.32 -47.18
CA ASP A 309 19.07 -0.97 -48.44
C ASP A 309 18.40 -0.33 -49.67
N HIS A 310 17.61 0.73 -49.53
CA HIS A 310 17.03 1.47 -50.65
C HIS A 310 17.45 2.95 -50.60
N PRO A 311 18.13 3.47 -51.63
CA PRO A 311 18.41 4.89 -51.72
C PRO A 311 17.07 5.66 -51.80
N ARG A 312 16.95 6.75 -51.03
CA ARG A 312 15.84 7.71 -51.15
C ARG A 312 15.73 8.16 -52.62
N PRO A 313 14.60 7.92 -53.31
CA PRO A 313 14.34 8.54 -54.61
C PRO A 313 13.88 9.97 -54.33
N GLY A 314 14.83 10.88 -54.17
CA GLY A 314 14.52 12.23 -53.70
C GLY A 314 15.72 13.16 -53.60
N LYS A 315 16.68 13.03 -54.52
CA LYS A 315 17.42 14.20 -54.98
C LYS A 315 17.11 14.33 -56.46
N ALA A 316 16.22 15.26 -56.77
CA ALA A 316 16.11 15.78 -58.12
C ALA A 316 17.53 16.15 -58.56
N VAL A 317 17.95 15.56 -59.68
CA VAL A 317 19.09 16.03 -60.45
C VAL A 317 18.80 17.49 -60.75
N GLU A 318 19.52 18.41 -60.11
CA GLU A 318 19.66 19.76 -60.65
C GLU A 318 20.46 19.58 -61.94
N GLU A 319 19.74 19.45 -63.06
CA GLU A 319 20.29 19.63 -64.40
C GLU A 319 20.78 21.09 -64.49
N PRO A 320 22.08 21.35 -64.68
CA PRO A 320 22.52 22.67 -65.08
C PRO A 320 22.13 22.86 -66.54
N LEU A 321 20.95 23.43 -66.77
CA LEU A 321 20.52 23.94 -68.07
C LEU A 321 21.30 25.22 -68.39
N ASN A 322 22.61 25.11 -68.62
CA ASN A 322 23.47 26.20 -69.09
C ASN A 322 24.67 25.60 -69.84
N ASP A 323 24.46 25.16 -71.07
CA ASP A 323 25.51 25.03 -72.09
C ASP A 323 24.87 25.01 -73.49
N ALA A 324 24.19 26.11 -73.83
CA ALA A 324 23.81 26.41 -75.20
C ALA A 324 24.04 27.90 -75.48
N LYS A 325 25.25 28.38 -75.17
CA LYS A 325 25.69 29.69 -75.65
C LYS A 325 27.19 29.70 -75.88
N GLY A 326 27.56 29.36 -77.11
CA GLY A 326 28.78 29.87 -77.73
C GLY A 326 29.84 28.83 -78.02
N VAL A 327 29.73 28.15 -79.17
CA VAL A 327 30.86 27.94 -80.08
C VAL A 327 30.31 27.82 -81.51
N MET A 328 30.33 28.91 -82.27
CA MET A 328 30.52 28.84 -83.72
C MET A 328 31.44 30.00 -84.12
N LEU A 329 32.73 29.69 -84.16
CA LEU A 329 33.74 30.34 -84.97
C LEU A 329 34.45 29.20 -85.72
N GLU A 330 34.07 29.02 -86.98
CA GLU A 330 34.94 28.89 -88.17
C GLU A 330 34.07 28.67 -89.42
#